data_AF-A0A2U3ACU5-F1
#
_entry.id   AF-A0A2U3ACU5-F1
#
_cell.length_a   1.000
_cell.length_b   1.000
_cell.length_c   1.000
_cell.angle_alpha   90.00
_cell.angle_beta   90.00
_cell.angle_gamma   90.00
#
_symmetry.space_group_name_H-M   'P 1'
#
loop_
_entity.id
_entity.type
_entity.pdbx_description
1 polymer ?
#
loop_
_entity_poly.entity_id
_entity_poly.type
_entity_poly.pdbx_seq_one_letter_code
_entity_poly.pdbx_strand_id
1 'polypeptide(L)'
;MDEQLKLWIKQFQQDKDADALGNLKEHCAHMIEPLIVEFTEKYGEEAGVLLRSKWDKRFFFIFSKYQLNVGLSLESFVQNTYRFYFMQLLRKAGYMN
;
A
#
# COMPACT_ATOMS: atom_id res chain seq x y z
N MET A 1 -11.05 13.65 -4.10
CA MET A 1 -11.02 12.42 -3.28
C MET A 1 -12.44 12.11 -2.87
N ASP A 2 -12.87 10.87 -3.09
CA ASP A 2 -14.21 10.36 -2.78
C ASP A 2 -14.56 10.56 -1.30
N GLU A 3 -15.79 10.98 -1.00
CA GLU A 3 -16.29 11.13 0.37
C GLU A 3 -16.37 9.78 1.10
N GLN A 4 -16.62 8.69 0.38
CA GLN A 4 -16.62 7.34 0.94
C GLN A 4 -15.21 6.93 1.40
N LEU A 5 -14.18 7.26 0.61
CA LEU A 5 -12.78 6.99 1.00
C LEU A 5 -12.39 7.79 2.23
N LYS A 6 -12.78 9.06 2.31
CA LYS A 6 -12.56 9.88 3.50
C LYS A 6 -13.22 9.28 4.73
N LEU A 7 -14.44 8.76 4.58
CA LEU A 7 -15.19 8.12 5.66
C LEU A 7 -14.46 6.87 6.15
N TRP A 8 -14.09 5.95 5.25
CA TRP A 8 -13.36 4.74 5.64
C TRP A 8 -12.03 5.07 6.31
N ILE A 9 -11.29 6.07 5.81
CA ILE A 9 -10.02 6.48 6.44
C ILE A 9 -10.25 6.99 7.85
N LYS A 10 -11.28 7.82 8.07
CA LYS A 10 -11.62 8.32 9.41
C LYS A 10 -12.01 7.18 10.35
N GLN A 11 -12.95 6.32 9.94
CA GLN A 11 -13.42 5.18 10.75
C GLN A 11 -12.28 4.23 11.11
N PHE A 12 -11.44 3.88 10.13
CA PHE A 12 -10.26 3.07 10.38
C PHE A 12 -9.29 3.75 11.37
N GLN A 13 -9.00 5.04 11.19
CA GLN A 13 -8.00 5.72 12.00
C GLN A 13 -8.47 5.99 13.44
N GLN A 14 -9.73 6.38 13.60
CA GLN A 14 -10.33 6.77 14.89
C GLN A 14 -10.83 5.55 15.66
N ASP A 15 -11.62 4.71 15.01
CA ASP A 15 -12.38 3.64 15.68
C ASP A 15 -11.73 2.26 15.51
N LYS A 16 -10.63 2.17 14.75
CA LYS A 16 -9.98 0.90 14.36
C LYS A 16 -10.95 -0.06 13.67
N ASP A 17 -11.91 0.51 12.95
CA ASP A 17 -12.95 -0.22 12.23
C ASP A 17 -12.31 -1.18 11.19
N ALA A 18 -12.60 -2.47 11.35
CA ALA A 18 -12.05 -3.54 10.54
C ALA A 18 -12.67 -3.60 9.13
N ASP A 19 -13.95 -3.23 9.00
CA ASP A 19 -14.66 -3.21 7.72
C ASP A 19 -14.17 -2.03 6.88
N ALA A 20 -13.99 -0.86 7.51
CA ALA A 20 -13.37 0.30 6.87
C ALA A 20 -11.94 0.00 6.39
N LEU A 21 -11.16 -0.73 7.20
CA LEU A 21 -9.84 -1.21 6.79
C LEU A 21 -9.91 -2.17 5.59
N GLY A 22 -10.85 -3.12 5.60
CA GLY A 22 -11.07 -4.06 4.49
C GLY A 22 -11.40 -3.34 3.19
N ASN A 23 -12.39 -2.44 3.23
CA ASN A 23 -12.79 -1.64 2.08
C ASN A 23 -11.64 -0.77 1.53
N LEU A 24 -10.84 -0.17 2.41
CA LEU A 24 -9.65 0.59 1.98
C LEU A 24 -8.60 -0.29 1.32
N LYS A 25 -8.37 -1.50 1.84
CA LYS A 25 -7.42 -2.45 1.24
C LYS A 25 -7.85 -2.85 -0.16
N GLU A 26 -9.11 -3.22 -0.34
CA GLU A 26 -9.67 -3.58 -1.64
C GLU A 26 -9.54 -2.43 -2.63
N HIS A 27 -9.89 -1.21 -2.20
CA HIS A 27 -9.71 -0.03 -3.03
C HIS A 27 -8.24 0.21 -3.39
N CYS A 28 -7.31 0.09 -2.45
CA CYS A 28 -5.91 0.38 -2.74
C CYS A 28 -5.19 -0.75 -3.48
N ALA A 29 -5.73 -1.97 -3.51
CA ALA A 29 -5.12 -3.11 -4.19
C ALA A 29 -4.87 -2.83 -5.67
N HIS A 30 -5.80 -2.15 -6.35
CA HIS A 30 -5.65 -1.79 -7.77
C HIS A 30 -4.51 -0.78 -8.01
N MET A 31 -4.07 -0.04 -6.99
CA MET A 31 -2.94 0.90 -7.07
C MET A 31 -1.60 0.21 -6.76
N ILE A 32 -1.63 -0.88 -5.99
CA ILE A 32 -0.45 -1.58 -5.49
C ILE A 32 -0.04 -2.70 -6.46
N GLU A 33 -0.98 -3.47 -6.98
CA GLU A 33 -0.69 -4.61 -7.85
C GLU A 33 0.13 -4.25 -9.10
N PRO A 34 -0.11 -3.12 -9.81
CA PRO A 34 0.73 -2.72 -10.93
C PRO A 34 2.20 -2.51 -10.56
N LEU A 35 2.48 -2.02 -9.34
CA LEU A 35 3.86 -1.86 -8.85
C LEU A 35 4.50 -3.23 -8.59
N ILE A 36 3.72 -4.16 -8.04
CA ILE A 36 4.18 -5.55 -7.84
C ILE A 36 4.52 -6.18 -9.18
N VAL A 37 3.66 -6.02 -10.20
CA VAL A 37 3.92 -6.52 -11.56
C VAL A 37 5.21 -5.93 -12.12
N GLU A 38 5.41 -4.61 -12.05
CA GLU A 38 6.65 -3.95 -12.50
C GLU A 38 7.89 -4.55 -11.82
N PHE A 39 7.83 -4.77 -10.51
CA PHE A 39 8.94 -5.38 -9.77
C PHE A 39 9.13 -6.87 -10.07
N THR A 40 8.04 -7.59 -10.38
CA THR A 40 8.07 -9.00 -10.77
C THR A 40 8.76 -9.17 -12.12
N GLU A 41 8.40 -8.33 -13.10
CA GLU A 41 9.04 -8.31 -14.42
C GLU A 41 10.53 -7.99 -14.32
N LYS A 42 10.91 -7.12 -13.38
CA LYS A 42 12.31 -6.69 -13.20
C LYS A 42 13.18 -7.67 -12.42
N TYR A 43 12.66 -8.28 -11.35
CA TYR A 43 13.44 -9.06 -10.39
C TYR A 43 13.02 -10.54 -10.28
N GLY A 44 12.03 -10.97 -11.07
CA GLY A 44 11.57 -12.35 -11.16
C GLY A 44 10.34 -12.66 -10.31
N GLU A 45 9.75 -13.84 -10.55
CA GLU A 45 8.50 -14.28 -9.91
C GLU A 45 8.60 -14.32 -8.38
N GLU A 46 9.74 -14.79 -7.84
CA GLU A 46 9.95 -14.87 -6.39
C GLU A 46 9.90 -13.49 -5.71
N ALA A 47 10.39 -12.44 -6.40
CA ALA A 47 10.25 -11.07 -5.93
C ALA A 47 8.77 -10.67 -5.88
N GLY A 48 8.00 -10.98 -6.93
CA GLY A 48 6.56 -10.76 -6.96
C GLY A 48 5.82 -11.44 -5.81
N VAL A 49 6.07 -12.73 -5.58
CA VAL A 49 5.51 -13.52 -4.48
C VAL A 49 5.85 -12.90 -3.13
N LEU A 50 7.11 -12.48 -2.93
CA LEU A 50 7.54 -11.79 -1.73
C LEU A 50 6.71 -10.52 -1.51
N LEU A 51 6.58 -9.65 -2.51
CA LEU A 51 5.85 -8.39 -2.38
C LEU A 51 4.35 -8.61 -2.10
N ARG A 52 3.70 -9.55 -2.81
CA ARG A 52 2.29 -9.96 -2.57
C ARG A 52 2.08 -10.43 -1.13
N SER A 53 3.02 -11.18 -0.58
CA SER A 53 2.94 -11.68 0.81
C SER A 53 3.16 -10.61 1.90
N LYS A 54 3.67 -9.42 1.53
CA LYS A 54 4.12 -8.40 2.47
C LYS A 54 3.29 -7.12 2.46
N TRP A 55 2.73 -6.72 1.32
CA TRP A 55 2.04 -5.44 1.22
C TRP A 55 0.87 -5.32 2.21
N ASP A 56 0.01 -6.34 2.29
CA ASP A 56 -1.16 -6.35 3.18
C ASP A 56 -0.76 -6.23 4.66
N LYS A 57 0.31 -6.92 5.07
CA LYS A 57 0.85 -6.88 6.44
C LYS A 57 1.33 -5.47 6.83
N ARG A 58 1.71 -4.65 5.85
CA ARG A 58 2.18 -3.27 6.07
C ARG A 58 1.05 -2.24 5.97
N PHE A 59 -0.08 -2.63 5.38
CA PHE A 59 -1.19 -1.72 5.06
C PHE A 59 -1.69 -0.96 6.27
N PHE A 60 -2.04 -1.67 7.36
CA PHE A 60 -2.54 -1.07 8.59
C PHE A 60 -1.60 0.04 9.09
N PHE A 61 -0.30 -0.25 9.15
CA PHE A 61 0.69 0.70 9.65
C PHE A 61 0.80 1.93 8.74
N ILE A 62 0.86 1.73 7.42
CA ILE A 62 0.93 2.83 6.45
C ILE A 62 -0.28 3.75 6.58
N PHE A 63 -1.49 3.18 6.57
CA PHE A 63 -2.71 3.97 6.62
C PHE A 63 -2.97 4.60 7.99
N SER A 64 -2.40 4.05 9.08
CA SER A 64 -2.44 4.71 10.39
C SER A 64 -1.69 6.05 10.42
N LYS A 65 -0.81 6.30 9.44
CA LYS A 65 -0.01 7.52 9.29
C LYS A 65 -0.47 8.42 8.15
N TYR A 66 -1.40 7.95 7.31
CA TYR A 66 -1.93 8.76 6.22
C TYR A 66 -2.70 9.98 6.76
N GLN A 67 -2.53 11.13 6.11
CA GLN A 67 -3.18 12.37 6.52
C GLN A 67 -4.02 12.90 5.35
N LEU A 68 -5.33 13.04 5.58
CA LEU A 68 -6.32 13.40 4.54
C LEU A 68 -6.14 14.80 3.93
N ASN A 69 -5.50 15.74 4.64
CA ASN A 69 -5.54 17.18 4.32
C ASN A 69 -4.17 17.77 3.91
N VAL A 70 -3.17 16.95 3.58
CA VAL A 70 -1.78 17.43 3.30
C VAL A 70 -1.50 17.63 1.81
N GLY A 71 -2.54 17.73 0.97
CA GLY A 71 -2.42 18.06 -0.45
C GLY A 71 -1.93 16.94 -1.37
N LEU A 72 -1.46 15.80 -0.84
CA LEU A 72 -1.12 14.63 -1.65
C LEU A 72 -2.36 13.76 -1.90
N SER A 73 -2.61 13.38 -3.16
CA SER A 73 -3.68 12.45 -3.48
C SER A 73 -3.43 11.08 -2.83
N LEU A 74 -4.51 10.33 -2.56
CA LEU A 74 -4.41 8.97 -2.03
C LEU A 74 -3.58 8.08 -2.95
N GLU A 75 -3.80 8.16 -4.26
CA GLU A 75 -3.06 7.38 -5.25
C GLU A 75 -1.57 7.66 -5.18
N SER A 76 -1.17 8.94 -5.21
CA SER A 76 0.25 9.32 -5.12
C SER A 76 0.86 8.89 -3.78
N PHE A 77 0.09 8.96 -2.69
CA PHE A 77 0.55 8.46 -1.39
C PHE A 77 0.82 6.95 -1.43
N VAL A 78 -0.16 6.17 -1.90
CA VAL A 78 -0.08 4.70 -1.97
C VAL A 78 1.08 4.30 -2.88
N GLN A 79 1.15 4.84 -4.09
CA GLN A 79 2.17 4.45 -5.05
C GLN A 79 3.58 4.78 -4.57
N ASN A 80 3.81 6.00 -4.06
CA ASN A 80 5.14 6.40 -3.57
C ASN A 80 5.54 5.58 -2.34
N THR A 81 4.61 5.37 -1.40
CA THR A 81 4.89 4.63 -0.17
C THR A 81 5.19 3.17 -0.45
N TYR A 82 4.39 2.50 -1.31
CA TYR A 82 4.61 1.10 -1.64
C TYR A 82 5.82 0.91 -2.55
N ARG A 83 6.09 1.80 -3.51
CA ARG A 83 7.32 1.74 -4.30
C ARG A 83 8.55 1.80 -3.40
N PHE A 84 8.59 2.75 -2.46
CA PHE A 84 9.68 2.84 -1.49
C PHE A 84 9.77 1.59 -0.59
N TYR A 85 8.64 1.14 -0.04
CA TYR A 85 8.59 -0.04 0.81
C TYR A 85 9.06 -1.32 0.08
N PHE A 86 8.63 -1.51 -1.16
CA PHE A 86 9.04 -2.65 -1.98
C PHE A 86 10.52 -2.62 -2.31
N MET A 87 11.08 -1.46 -2.68
CA MET A 87 12.53 -1.32 -2.87
C MET A 87 13.30 -1.70 -1.59
N GLN A 88 12.81 -1.33 -0.41
CA GLN A 88 13.42 -1.73 0.85
C GLN A 88 13.37 -3.25 1.10
N LEU A 89 12.23 -3.88 0.79
CA LEU A 89 12.09 -5.34 0.91
C LEU A 89 13.03 -6.08 -0.05
N LEU A 90 13.07 -5.63 -1.30
CA LEU A 90 13.88 -6.24 -2.36
C LEU A 90 15.38 -6.11 -2.06
N ARG A 91 15.83 -4.93 -1.61
CA ARG A 91 17.20 -4.73 -1.13
C ARG A 91 17.55 -5.66 0.03
N LYS A 92 16.67 -5.79 1.02
CA LYS A 92 16.88 -6.69 2.17
C LYS A 92 16.93 -8.16 1.77
N ALA A 93 16.22 -8.53 0.70
CA ALA A 93 16.20 -9.89 0.17
C ALA A 93 17.29 -10.16 -0.88
N GLY A 94 18.15 -9.19 -1.18
CA GLY A 94 19.29 -9.36 -2.10
C GLY A 94 18.96 -9.19 -3.59
N TYR A 95 17.77 -8.72 -3.95
CA TYR A 95 17.40 -8.45 -5.36
C TYR A 95 17.96 -7.11 -5.88
N MET A 96 18.39 -6.22 -4.97
CA MET A 96 18.90 -4.89 -5.30
C MET A 96 20.21 -4.64 -4.54
N ASN A 97 21.31 -4.49 -5.29
CA ASN A 97 22.60 -4.03 -4.77
C ASN A 97 22.69 -2.50 -4.81
#